data_AF-A0A090T8V3-F1
#
_entry.id   AF-A0A090T8V3-F1
#
_cell.length_a   1.000
_cell.length_b   1.000
_cell.length_c   1.000
_cell.angle_alpha   90.00
_cell.angle_beta   90.00
_cell.angle_gamma   90.00
#
_symmetry.space_group_name_H-M   'P 1'
#
loop_
_entity.id
_entity.type
_entity.pdbx_description
1 polymer ?
#
loop_
_entity_poly.entity_id
_entity_poly.type
_entity_poly.pdbx_seq_one_letter_code
_entity_poly.pdbx_strand_id
1 'polypeptide(L)'
;MHASLSQSLGIKLDIIQAPMAGVQNWELALAVSEAGGLGSIPCGMLTPEQVVSEVEAFTARSNKPYNLNFFCHNMPPIDETALATWQSTLQGYYDLLDAKVPSGIGGLRYPFDADMADAIEAF
;
A
#
# COMPACT_ATOMS: atom_id res chain seq x y z
N MET A 1 19.06 -19.32 22.20
CA MET A 1 19.28 -18.01 21.55
C MET A 1 18.24 -17.88 20.46
N HIS A 2 17.47 -16.78 20.43
CA HIS A 2 16.56 -16.49 19.32
C HIS A 2 17.38 -16.06 18.09
N ALA A 3 16.96 -16.48 16.90
CA ALA A 3 17.56 -15.99 15.66
C ALA A 3 17.41 -14.46 15.57
N SER A 4 18.39 -13.77 14.99
CA SER A 4 18.24 -12.33 14.71
C SER A 4 17.15 -12.11 13.66
N LEU A 5 16.60 -10.90 13.60
CA LEU A 5 15.61 -10.52 12.59
C LEU A 5 16.14 -10.77 11.18
N SER A 6 17.39 -10.36 10.93
CA SER A 6 18.15 -10.65 9.71
C SER A 6 18.20 -12.13 9.34
N GLN A 7 18.44 -13.02 10.31
CA GLN A 7 18.43 -14.47 10.09
C GLN A 7 17.03 -14.98 9.76
N SER A 8 16.00 -14.51 10.48
CA SER A 8 14.61 -14.94 10.24
C SER A 8 14.06 -14.48 8.90
N LEU A 9 14.48 -13.31 8.41
CA LEU A 9 13.99 -12.72 7.17
C LEU A 9 14.92 -12.93 5.96
N GLY A 10 16.09 -13.55 6.15
CA GLY A 10 17.06 -13.78 5.07
C GLY A 10 17.72 -12.50 4.53
N ILE A 11 17.83 -11.46 5.37
CA ILE A 11 18.43 -10.16 5.01
C ILE A 11 19.78 -9.96 5.73
N LYS A 12 20.60 -9.01 5.27
CA LYS A 12 21.94 -8.75 5.82
C LYS A 12 21.94 -7.74 6.97
N LEU A 13 21.01 -6.79 6.93
CA LEU A 13 20.89 -5.68 7.88
C LEU A 13 19.54 -5.79 8.59
N ASP A 14 19.50 -5.52 9.90
CA ASP A 14 18.26 -5.44 10.68
C ASP A 14 17.51 -4.11 10.41
N ILE A 15 17.26 -3.82 9.12
CA ILE A 15 16.62 -2.59 8.65
C ILE A 15 15.46 -2.99 7.75
N ILE A 16 14.26 -2.55 8.14
CA ILE A 16 13.06 -2.63 7.31
C ILE A 16 12.72 -1.21 6.86
N GLN A 17 12.67 -0.99 5.56
CA GLN A 17 12.16 0.25 5.01
C GLN A 17 10.63 0.23 5.10
N ALA A 18 10.03 1.23 5.74
CA ALA A 18 8.60 1.23 6.03
C ALA A 18 7.73 1.27 4.75
N PRO A 19 6.63 0.52 4.69
CA PRO A 19 5.65 0.66 3.61
C PRO A 19 4.90 2.00 3.72
N MET A 20 5.12 2.92 2.77
CA MET A 20 4.51 4.27 2.78
C MET A 20 3.68 4.51 1.52
N ALA A 21 2.38 4.18 1.58
CA ALA A 21 1.48 4.33 0.44
C ALA A 21 1.41 5.79 -0.05
N GLY A 22 1.52 5.98 -1.36
CA GLY A 22 1.46 7.30 -2.02
C GLY A 22 2.81 8.01 -2.21
N VAL A 23 3.91 7.49 -1.66
CA VAL A 23 5.25 8.12 -1.78
C VAL A 23 6.37 7.16 -2.19
N GLN A 24 6.06 5.87 -2.36
CA GLN A 24 7.04 4.87 -2.80
C GLN A 24 6.39 3.74 -3.61
N ASN A 25 7.24 2.96 -4.27
CA ASN A 25 6.93 1.83 -5.14
C ASN A 25 8.05 0.76 -5.04
N TRP A 26 8.05 -0.18 -5.98
CA TRP A 26 9.03 -1.25 -6.13
C TRP A 26 10.48 -0.74 -6.27
N GLU A 27 10.72 0.46 -6.82
CA GLU A 27 12.09 0.96 -7.04
C GLU A 27 12.80 1.25 -5.72
N LEU A 28 12.09 1.87 -4.76
CA LEU A 28 12.64 2.11 -3.42
C LEU A 28 12.81 0.79 -2.64
N ALA A 29 11.81 -0.10 -2.74
CA ALA A 29 11.90 -1.42 -2.12
C ALA A 29 13.13 -2.20 -2.66
N LEU A 30 13.32 -2.20 -3.98
CA LEU A 30 14.45 -2.84 -4.65
C LEU A 30 15.78 -2.28 -4.15
N ALA A 31 15.93 -0.96 -4.12
CA ALA A 31 17.17 -0.32 -3.68
C ALA A 31 17.56 -0.73 -2.25
N VAL A 32 16.58 -0.83 -1.34
CA VAL A 32 16.80 -1.26 0.05
C VAL A 32 17.15 -2.74 0.13
N SER A 33 16.42 -3.59 -0.58
CA SER A 33 16.66 -5.03 -0.59
C SER A 33 18.05 -5.37 -1.17
N GLU A 34 18.49 -4.67 -2.21
CA GLU A 34 19.84 -4.81 -2.78
C GLU A 34 20.93 -4.30 -1.83
N ALA A 35 20.66 -3.22 -1.08
CA ALA A 35 21.55 -2.74 -0.04
C ALA A 35 21.65 -3.71 1.17
N GLY A 36 20.77 -4.71 1.25
CA GLY A 36 20.79 -5.77 2.25
C GLY A 36 19.80 -5.60 3.40
N GLY A 37 18.93 -4.59 3.36
CA GLY A 37 17.76 -4.50 4.23
C GLY A 37 16.55 -5.26 3.67
N LEU A 38 15.37 -4.99 4.22
CA LEU A 38 14.09 -5.43 3.68
C LEU A 38 13.34 -4.23 3.09
N GLY A 39 13.25 -4.16 1.77
CA GLY A 39 12.37 -3.20 1.09
C GLY A 39 10.90 -3.56 1.26
N SER A 40 10.02 -2.56 1.32
CA SER A 40 8.56 -2.78 1.43
C SER A 40 7.79 -2.10 0.31
N ILE A 41 6.90 -2.85 -0.35
CA ILE A 41 5.94 -2.33 -1.33
C ILE A 41 4.60 -2.07 -0.60
N PRO A 42 4.08 -0.83 -0.61
CA PRO A 42 2.82 -0.50 0.05
C PRO A 42 1.62 -0.78 -0.87
N CYS A 43 0.89 -1.84 -0.57
CA CYS A 43 -0.22 -2.31 -1.40
C CYS A 43 -1.58 -1.71 -1.02
N GLY A 44 -1.71 -1.06 0.14
CA GLY A 44 -2.99 -0.56 0.67
C GLY A 44 -3.73 0.53 -0.15
N MET A 45 -3.14 0.99 -1.25
CA MET A 45 -3.75 1.93 -2.21
C MET A 45 -3.82 1.39 -3.63
N LEU A 46 -3.37 0.15 -3.85
CA LEU A 46 -3.22 -0.46 -5.16
C LEU A 46 -4.35 -1.46 -5.42
N THR A 47 -4.78 -1.57 -6.67
CA THR A 47 -5.62 -2.69 -7.10
C THR A 47 -4.79 -3.98 -7.14
N PRO A 48 -5.41 -5.17 -7.14
CA PRO A 48 -4.69 -6.43 -7.28
C PRO A 48 -3.74 -6.45 -8.49
N GLU A 49 -4.18 -5.97 -9.66
CA GLU A 49 -3.36 -5.92 -10.87
C GLU A 49 -2.15 -4.99 -10.73
N GLN A 50 -2.30 -3.89 -10.01
CA GLN A 50 -1.21 -2.97 -9.71
C GLN A 50 -0.21 -3.61 -8.74
N VAL A 51 -0.67 -4.36 -7.73
CA VAL A 51 0.22 -5.12 -6.83
C VAL A 51 1.02 -6.16 -7.61
N VAL A 52 0.36 -6.93 -8.48
CA VAL A 52 1.04 -7.88 -9.38
C VAL A 52 2.11 -7.17 -10.20
N SER A 53 1.79 -6.04 -10.82
CA SER A 53 2.73 -5.27 -11.63
C SER A 53 3.96 -4.79 -10.84
N GLU A 54 3.76 -4.33 -9.60
CA GLU A 54 4.85 -3.91 -8.70
C GLU A 54 5.75 -5.10 -8.32
N VAL A 55 5.15 -6.26 -8.01
CA VAL A 55 5.89 -7.48 -7.64
C VAL A 55 6.65 -8.04 -8.84
N GLU A 56 6.05 -8.10 -10.02
CA GLU A 56 6.73 -8.50 -11.26
C GLU A 56 7.92 -7.57 -11.57
N ALA A 57 7.74 -6.26 -11.41
CA ALA A 57 8.81 -5.30 -11.64
C ALA A 57 9.98 -5.48 -10.67
N PHE A 58 9.70 -5.76 -9.39
CA PHE A 58 10.71 -6.08 -8.38
C PHE A 58 11.42 -7.40 -8.72
N THR A 59 10.66 -8.49 -8.90
CA THR A 59 11.18 -9.86 -9.06
C THR A 59 11.92 -10.07 -10.38
N ALA A 60 11.61 -9.29 -11.41
CA ALA A 60 12.38 -9.26 -12.66
C ALA A 60 13.81 -8.72 -12.48
N ARG A 61 14.11 -8.02 -11.38
CA ARG A 61 15.40 -7.35 -11.12
C ARG A 61 16.15 -7.89 -9.91
N SER A 62 15.46 -8.55 -8.99
CA SER A 62 16.04 -9.07 -7.77
C SER A 62 15.35 -10.34 -7.28
N ASN A 63 16.13 -11.19 -6.64
CA ASN A 63 15.65 -12.34 -5.88
C ASN A 63 15.82 -12.15 -4.36
N LYS A 64 16.04 -10.91 -3.91
CA LYS A 64 16.16 -10.58 -2.49
C LYS A 64 14.80 -10.57 -1.80
N PRO A 65 14.73 -10.83 -0.48
CA PRO A 65 13.50 -10.69 0.27
C PRO A 65 12.91 -9.28 0.16
N TYR A 66 11.59 -9.21 0.16
CA TYR A 66 10.80 -7.98 0.19
C TYR A 66 9.54 -8.18 1.03
N ASN A 67 8.89 -7.09 1.41
CA ASN A 67 7.68 -7.08 2.21
C ASN A 67 6.52 -6.48 1.40
N LEU A 68 5.36 -7.14 1.40
CA LEU A 68 4.10 -6.60 0.88
C LEU A 68 3.23 -6.16 2.04
N ASN A 69 2.78 -4.90 2.02
CA ASN A 69 1.98 -4.36 3.11
C ASN A 69 0.54 -4.05 2.69
N PHE A 70 -0.41 -4.56 3.47
CA PHE A 70 -1.83 -4.36 3.27
C PHE A 70 -2.49 -3.76 4.51
N PHE A 71 -3.63 -3.10 4.31
CA PHE A 71 -4.50 -2.73 5.42
C PHE A 71 -5.36 -3.91 5.85
N CYS A 72 -5.76 -3.95 7.12
CA CYS A 72 -6.61 -5.01 7.68
C CYS A 72 -7.70 -4.44 8.61
N HIS A 73 -8.15 -3.21 8.34
CA HIS A 73 -9.19 -2.56 9.13
C HIS A 73 -10.59 -3.06 8.72
N ASN A 74 -11.56 -2.91 9.63
CA ASN A 74 -12.95 -3.14 9.30
C ASN A 74 -13.49 -1.96 8.50
N MET A 75 -14.05 -2.23 7.32
CA MET A 75 -14.72 -1.21 6.54
C MET A 75 -16.07 -0.86 7.19
N PRO A 76 -16.27 0.39 7.65
CA PRO A 76 -17.59 0.80 8.09
C PRO A 76 -18.55 0.82 6.89
N PRO A 77 -19.85 0.59 7.10
CA PRO A 77 -20.83 0.85 6.07
C PRO A 77 -20.76 2.32 5.65
N ILE A 78 -21.00 2.58 4.38
CA ILE A 78 -21.07 3.94 3.87
C ILE A 78 -22.29 4.62 4.48
N ASP A 79 -22.06 5.74 5.14
CA ASP A 79 -23.10 6.66 5.58
C ASP A 79 -23.17 7.85 4.62
N GLU A 80 -24.15 7.81 3.71
CA GLU A 80 -24.38 8.85 2.71
C GLU A 80 -24.74 10.20 3.36
N THR A 81 -25.40 10.19 4.52
CA THR A 81 -25.77 11.43 5.23
C THR A 81 -24.53 12.07 5.83
N ALA A 82 -23.65 11.27 6.45
CA ALA A 82 -22.37 11.75 6.95
C ALA A 82 -21.47 12.27 5.81
N LEU A 83 -21.44 11.58 4.67
CA LEU A 83 -20.68 12.00 3.50
C LEU A 83 -21.19 13.35 2.95
N ALA A 84 -22.50 13.52 2.79
CA ALA A 84 -23.10 14.77 2.33
C ALA A 84 -22.84 15.93 3.32
N THR A 85 -22.92 15.65 4.63
CA THR A 85 -22.61 16.62 5.68
C THR A 85 -21.15 17.07 5.62
N TRP A 86 -20.22 16.12 5.42
CA TRP A 86 -18.81 16.41 5.26
C TRP A 86 -18.52 17.24 4.01
N GLN A 87 -19.13 16.90 2.88
CA GLN A 87 -19.00 17.68 1.64
C GLN A 87 -19.51 19.11 1.80
N SER A 88 -20.67 19.30 2.43
CA SER A 88 -21.23 20.62 2.74
C SER A 88 -20.30 21.45 3.64
N THR A 89 -19.69 20.81 4.65
CA THR A 89 -18.71 21.45 5.55
C THR A 89 -17.49 21.96 4.79
N LEU A 90 -17.10 21.28 3.71
CA LEU A 90 -15.96 21.65 2.87
C LEU A 90 -16.31 22.60 1.72
N GLN A 91 -17.57 23.01 1.55
CA GLN A 91 -18.03 23.82 0.40
C GLN A 91 -17.20 25.10 0.22
N GLY A 92 -16.88 25.81 1.31
CA GLY A 92 -16.07 27.03 1.23
C GLY A 92 -14.67 26.82 0.67
N TYR A 93 -14.06 25.64 0.87
CA TYR A 93 -12.77 25.30 0.27
C TYR A 93 -12.90 24.96 -1.21
N TYR A 94 -13.97 24.28 -1.60
CA TYR A 94 -14.25 24.01 -3.02
C TYR A 94 -14.45 25.32 -3.79
N ASP A 95 -15.25 26.23 -3.25
CA ASP A 95 -15.50 27.55 -3.85
C ASP A 95 -14.22 28.38 -3.94
N LEU A 96 -13.42 28.40 -2.86
CA LEU A 96 -12.14 29.13 -2.81
C LEU A 96 -11.15 28.66 -3.89
N LEU A 97 -11.13 27.35 -4.16
CA LEU A 97 -10.18 26.72 -5.07
C LEU A 97 -10.73 26.55 -6.50
N ASP A 98 -11.96 27.00 -6.79
CA ASP A 98 -12.70 26.68 -8.03
C ASP A 98 -12.68 25.16 -8.33
N ALA A 99 -12.76 24.35 -7.27
CA ALA A 99 -12.65 22.91 -7.33
C ALA A 99 -14.04 22.27 -7.40
N LYS A 100 -14.16 21.22 -8.22
CA LYS A 100 -15.40 20.44 -8.30
C LYS A 100 -15.58 19.59 -7.06
N VAL A 101 -16.77 19.65 -6.46
CA VAL A 101 -17.18 18.69 -5.43
C VAL A 101 -17.18 17.29 -6.05
N PRO A 102 -16.46 16.31 -5.47
CA PRO A 102 -16.45 14.95 -5.99
C PRO A 102 -17.84 14.32 -5.99
N SER A 103 -18.20 13.66 -7.10
CA SER A 103 -19.41 12.85 -7.20
C SER A 103 -19.11 11.40 -6.82
N GLY A 104 -19.94 10.79 -5.96
CA GLY A 104 -19.83 9.39 -5.58
C GLY A 104 -18.80 9.10 -4.49
N ILE A 105 -18.46 7.83 -4.35
CA ILE A 105 -17.58 7.31 -3.29
C ILE A 105 -16.26 6.92 -3.94
N GLY A 106 -15.23 7.72 -3.72
CA GLY A 106 -13.90 7.51 -4.27
C GLY A 106 -12.82 7.49 -3.19
N GLY A 107 -11.66 6.93 -3.52
CA GLY A 107 -10.49 6.96 -2.64
C GLY A 107 -10.58 6.07 -1.40
N LEU A 108 -11.50 5.10 -1.38
CA LEU A 108 -11.54 4.10 -0.31
C LEU A 108 -10.21 3.35 -0.22
N ARG A 109 -9.84 2.99 1.00
CA ARG A 109 -8.68 2.16 1.30
C ARG A 109 -9.21 0.79 1.65
N TYR A 110 -9.28 -0.11 0.69
CA TYR A 110 -9.82 -1.44 0.95
C TYR A 110 -8.85 -2.24 1.83
N PRO A 111 -9.35 -3.01 2.81
CA PRO A 111 -8.54 -3.97 3.54
C PRO A 111 -8.19 -5.16 2.63
N PHE A 112 -7.22 -5.95 3.07
CA PHE A 112 -6.87 -7.22 2.44
C PHE A 112 -8.08 -8.15 2.38
N ASP A 113 -8.32 -8.71 1.20
CA ASP A 113 -9.44 -9.60 0.90
C ASP A 113 -8.98 -10.82 0.08
N ALA A 114 -9.94 -11.65 -0.34
CA ALA A 114 -9.66 -12.88 -1.09
C ALA A 114 -9.08 -12.58 -2.48
N ASP A 115 -9.61 -11.57 -3.19
CA ASP A 115 -9.12 -11.20 -4.52
C ASP A 115 -7.65 -10.77 -4.46
N MET A 116 -7.27 -10.02 -3.43
CA MET A 116 -5.88 -9.65 -3.20
C MET A 116 -5.00 -10.86 -2.82
N ALA A 117 -5.52 -11.79 -2.02
CA ALA A 117 -4.80 -13.01 -1.68
C ALA A 117 -4.52 -13.87 -2.93
N ASP A 118 -5.54 -14.07 -3.78
CA ASP A 118 -5.43 -14.83 -5.02
C ASP A 118 -4.43 -14.17 -5.99
N ALA A 119 -4.42 -12.83 -6.06
CA ALA A 119 -3.51 -12.11 -6.94
C ALA A 119 -2.03 -12.26 -6.57
N ILE A 120 -1.70 -12.40 -5.28
CA ILE A 120 -0.31 -12.52 -4.83
C ILE A 120 0.15 -13.96 -4.60
N GLU A 121 -0.75 -14.94 -4.65
CA GLU A 121 -0.44 -16.36 -4.40
C GLU A 121 0.67 -16.91 -5.31
N ALA A 122 0.81 -16.35 -6.51
CA ALA A 122 1.80 -16.79 -7.50
C ALA A 122 3.25 -16.38 -7.19
N PHE A 123 3.49 -15.51 -6.19
CA PHE A 123 4.79 -14.93 -5.86
C PHE A 123 5.36 -15.43 -4.53
#